data_AF-A0AA51R6S6-F1
#
_entry.id   AF-A0AA51R6S6-F1
#
_cell.length_a   1.000
_cell.length_b   1.000
_cell.length_c   1.000
_cell.angle_alpha   90.00
_cell.angle_beta   90.00
_cell.angle_gamma   90.00
#
_symmetry.space_group_name_H-M   'P 1'
#
loop_
_entity.id
_entity.type
_entity.pdbx_description
1 polymer ?
#
loop_
_entity_poly.entity_id
_entity_poly.type
_entity_poly.pdbx_seq_one_letter_code
_entity_poly.pdbx_strand_id
1 'polypeptide(L)'
;MSLPKSFSQSISELEDSIYLNHLDRKTRIRLYNLLAREYSFVNQVKSINNAEKALVLSKEINDSAGIASAYRILGSIYSQNDNHFQSLEFFLQALDIFKSRNDSLGIANVYVSLGHYYKRLKRIEEQIDYHEKSLIIFRSLGNKSRIGVATHNLAESYLLGGEFEKSRELVKESIQINSDLNKLSVLSSCYNILGKLEYKIGNKDSAIINFEKVLEISKKLGDKSQKLATVDALINLSDIYYELNQNQLMLDYLKQAIEYSNLTLLDDELSVIYLKLIKYYANSEQFDSLQFYLSEFQSINTKRKDLQLNNQFELIKSVEDSYYLQKVNNKLEKSNLIQATRLQLAYFGIISVLIILIILVWSLYINIKKNKKLARQQMIIQTQKNHLEKLNNTKNKFFSIVAHDLKSPLNSLKSFTDILSDHFDSFSKEDIKNFSNEIKTSVGNTIKMADNLINWARIQMEDVSVDKITLNVAESVQPIYALYRNIASKKDIDLKLEIGENLKICVDQNQLEFVIRNLLNNAIKFTKRGGVIKLSAQELNDKVEIIVEDNGVGMPDQIKENVFKLESKHSIRGTEGETGTGLGLMLCQEFVNLNEGELLIDSEENKGTTIKIRFDKAL
;
A
#
# COMPACT_ATOMS: atom_id res chain seq x y z
N MET A 1 11.26 40.63 -26.14
CA MET A 1 11.30 41.60 -27.26
C MET A 1 9.96 42.33 -27.28
N SER A 2 9.98 43.64 -27.09
CA SER A 2 8.79 44.49 -26.97
C SER A 2 8.00 44.54 -28.27
N LEU A 3 6.69 44.28 -28.17
CA LEU A 3 5.70 44.40 -29.24
C LEU A 3 5.81 45.75 -29.96
N PRO A 4 5.69 45.81 -31.31
CA PRO A 4 5.55 47.07 -32.03
C PRO A 4 4.26 47.79 -31.58
N LYS A 5 4.40 49.07 -31.24
CA LYS A 5 3.28 49.99 -30.99
C LYS A 5 2.57 50.26 -32.34
N SER A 6 1.24 50.26 -32.28
CA SER A 6 0.26 50.52 -33.36
C SER A 6 0.16 49.49 -34.49
N PHE A 7 -0.78 48.55 -34.36
CA PHE A 7 -1.28 47.75 -35.48
C PHE A 7 -2.24 48.60 -36.32
N SER A 8 -1.71 49.19 -37.39
CA SER A 8 -2.47 49.68 -38.54
C SER A 8 -2.00 48.93 -39.80
N GLN A 9 -2.00 47.59 -39.74
CA GLN A 9 -1.58 46.73 -40.84
C GLN A 9 -2.79 46.41 -41.73
N SER A 10 -2.56 46.29 -43.03
CA SER A 10 -3.58 45.83 -43.98
C SER A 10 -3.97 44.37 -43.66
N ILE A 11 -5.19 43.96 -44.04
CA ILE A 11 -5.65 42.56 -43.88
C ILE A 11 -4.66 41.57 -44.50
N SER A 12 -4.05 41.92 -45.65
CA SER A 12 -3.05 41.11 -46.33
C SER A 12 -1.80 40.89 -45.49
N GLU A 13 -1.26 41.95 -44.87
CA GLU A 13 -0.09 41.85 -43.99
C GLU A 13 -0.37 40.98 -42.75
N LEU A 14 -1.60 41.04 -42.23
CA LEU A 14 -2.03 40.20 -41.12
C LEU A 14 -2.17 38.72 -41.54
N GLU A 15 -2.69 38.42 -42.73
CA GLU A 15 -2.73 37.06 -43.27
C GLU A 15 -1.32 36.47 -43.43
N ASP A 16 -0.38 37.24 -44.01
CA ASP A 16 1.00 36.81 -44.20
C ASP A 16 1.71 36.55 -42.86
N SER A 17 1.41 37.37 -41.85
CA SER A 17 2.02 37.25 -40.53
C SER A 17 1.75 35.90 -39.86
N ILE A 18 0.61 35.25 -40.13
CA ILE A 18 0.22 34.00 -39.46
C ILE A 18 1.09 32.80 -39.87
N TYR A 19 1.62 32.82 -41.09
CA TYR A 19 2.47 31.74 -41.63
C TYR A 19 3.94 31.86 -41.21
N LEU A 20 4.30 32.88 -40.43
CA LEU A 20 5.63 32.99 -39.85
C LEU A 20 5.87 31.89 -38.82
N ASN A 21 6.75 30.94 -39.17
CA ASN A 21 7.03 29.72 -38.41
C ASN A 21 7.48 29.95 -36.94
N HIS A 22 7.92 31.15 -36.58
CA HIS A 22 8.47 31.50 -35.27
C HIS A 22 7.43 32.09 -34.30
N LEU A 23 6.16 32.19 -34.66
CA LEU A 23 5.12 32.69 -33.77
C LEU A 23 4.75 31.68 -32.68
N ASP A 24 4.83 32.11 -31.41
CA ASP A 24 4.29 31.33 -30.30
C ASP A 24 2.77 31.18 -30.41
N ARG A 25 2.22 30.13 -29.78
CA ARG A 25 0.79 29.80 -29.87
C ARG A 25 -0.13 30.92 -29.37
N LYS A 26 0.25 31.68 -28.33
CA LYS A 26 -0.56 32.79 -27.78
C LYS A 26 -0.59 33.97 -28.74
N THR A 27 0.54 34.28 -29.38
CA THR A 27 0.62 35.33 -30.39
C THR A 27 -0.20 34.95 -31.62
N ARG A 28 -0.19 33.67 -32.02
CA ARG A 28 -1.05 33.16 -33.08
C ARG A 28 -2.55 33.28 -32.74
N ILE A 29 -2.96 32.95 -31.51
CA ILE A 29 -4.35 33.17 -31.05
C ILE A 29 -4.76 34.64 -31.17
N ARG A 30 -3.88 35.57 -30.76
CA ARG A 30 -4.15 37.02 -30.85
C ARG A 30 -4.29 37.47 -32.30
N LEU A 31 -3.44 36.98 -33.21
CA LEU A 31 -3.52 37.29 -34.64
C LEU A 31 -4.80 36.75 -35.28
N TYR A 32 -5.18 35.51 -34.98
CA TYR A 32 -6.46 34.95 -35.44
C TYR A 32 -7.65 35.77 -34.95
N ASN A 33 -7.66 36.15 -33.66
CA ASN A 33 -8.69 37.03 -33.11
C ASN A 33 -8.69 38.42 -33.77
N LEU A 34 -7.53 38.96 -34.16
CA LEU A 34 -7.45 40.24 -34.86
C LEU A 34 -8.00 40.13 -36.28
N LEU A 35 -7.55 39.14 -37.06
CA LEU A 35 -8.08 38.86 -38.40
C LEU A 35 -9.59 38.64 -38.37
N ALA A 36 -10.09 37.90 -37.38
CA ALA A 36 -11.52 37.70 -37.23
C ALA A 36 -12.25 39.05 -37.12
N ARG A 37 -11.73 40.00 -36.35
CA ARG A 37 -12.35 41.32 -36.20
C ARG A 37 -12.25 42.16 -37.48
N GLU A 38 -11.10 42.19 -38.14
CA GLU A 38 -10.93 42.92 -39.41
C GLU A 38 -11.86 42.37 -40.51
N TYR A 39 -12.01 41.04 -40.57
CA TYR A 39 -12.92 40.41 -41.52
C TYR A 39 -14.39 40.55 -41.18
N SER A 40 -14.76 40.90 -39.95
CA SER A 40 -16.16 40.87 -39.50
C SER A 40 -17.11 41.75 -40.35
N PHE A 41 -16.59 42.81 -40.98
CA PHE A 41 -17.35 43.69 -41.86
C PHE A 41 -17.11 43.48 -43.36
N VAL A 42 -16.15 42.61 -43.73
CA VAL A 42 -15.70 42.44 -45.13
C VAL A 42 -15.94 41.01 -45.64
N ASN A 43 -15.68 40.01 -44.81
CA ASN A 43 -15.86 38.60 -45.15
C ASN A 43 -16.17 37.79 -43.88
N GLN A 44 -17.45 37.56 -43.64
CA GLN A 44 -17.90 36.93 -42.40
C GLN A 44 -17.46 35.47 -42.28
N VAL A 45 -17.37 34.74 -43.38
CA VAL A 45 -16.89 33.34 -43.39
C VAL A 45 -15.43 33.28 -42.93
N LYS A 46 -14.56 34.13 -43.49
CA LYS A 46 -13.17 34.26 -43.00
C LYS A 46 -13.14 34.74 -41.55
N SER A 47 -14.05 35.61 -41.14
CA SER A 47 -14.14 36.10 -39.77
C SER A 47 -14.42 34.96 -38.77
N ILE A 48 -15.45 34.14 -39.03
CA ILE A 48 -15.83 32.97 -38.22
C ILE A 48 -14.67 31.97 -38.18
N ASN A 49 -14.13 31.59 -39.34
CA ASN A 49 -13.04 30.61 -39.44
C ASN A 49 -11.82 31.02 -38.60
N ASN A 50 -11.45 32.31 -38.62
CA ASN A 50 -10.34 32.80 -37.80
C ASN A 50 -10.69 32.80 -36.30
N ALA A 51 -11.92 33.19 -35.92
CA ALA A 51 -12.36 33.15 -34.53
C ALA A 51 -12.41 31.71 -33.98
N GLU A 52 -12.85 30.74 -34.79
CA GLU A 52 -12.87 29.32 -34.43
C GLU A 52 -11.47 28.74 -34.31
N LYS A 53 -10.55 29.07 -35.23
CA LYS A 53 -9.13 28.71 -35.10
C LYS A 53 -8.53 29.25 -33.80
N ALA A 54 -8.85 30.50 -33.44
CA ALA A 54 -8.43 31.07 -32.16
C ALA A 54 -9.01 30.30 -30.97
N LEU A 55 -10.29 29.92 -31.03
CA LEU A 55 -10.98 29.17 -29.98
C LEU A 55 -10.38 27.77 -29.78
N VAL A 56 -10.18 27.02 -30.88
CA VAL A 56 -9.59 25.67 -30.86
C VAL A 56 -8.19 25.72 -30.28
N LEU A 57 -7.33 26.60 -30.80
CA LEU A 57 -5.95 26.72 -30.33
C LEU A 57 -5.89 27.17 -28.86
N SER A 58 -6.82 28.03 -28.42
CA SER A 58 -6.93 28.44 -27.01
C SER A 58 -7.33 27.28 -26.10
N LYS A 59 -8.25 26.40 -26.54
CA LYS A 59 -8.63 25.18 -25.81
C LYS A 59 -7.48 24.20 -25.71
N GLU A 60 -6.74 23.97 -26.79
CA GLU A 60 -5.58 23.06 -26.80
C GLU A 60 -4.50 23.44 -25.78
N ILE A 61 -4.28 24.75 -25.56
CA ILE A 61 -3.28 25.24 -24.61
C ILE A 61 -3.87 25.66 -23.26
N ASN A 62 -5.15 25.41 -23.03
CA ASN A 62 -5.90 25.82 -21.84
C ASN A 62 -5.80 27.34 -21.53
N ASP A 63 -5.77 28.20 -22.56
CA ASP A 63 -5.78 29.66 -22.42
C ASP A 63 -7.22 30.18 -22.26
N SER A 64 -7.71 30.24 -21.02
CA SER A 64 -9.06 30.71 -20.75
C SER A 64 -9.30 32.17 -21.15
N ALA A 65 -8.28 33.02 -21.18
CA ALA A 65 -8.43 34.40 -21.69
C ALA A 65 -8.61 34.41 -23.23
N GLY A 66 -7.87 33.54 -23.92
CA GLY A 66 -8.01 33.28 -25.36
C GLY A 66 -9.40 32.74 -25.73
N ILE A 67 -9.89 31.76 -24.96
CA ILE A 67 -11.25 31.20 -25.12
C ILE A 67 -12.31 32.29 -24.98
N ALA A 68 -12.27 33.07 -23.90
CA ALA A 68 -13.23 34.15 -23.67
C ALA A 68 -13.17 35.24 -24.75
N SER A 69 -11.96 35.57 -25.23
CA SER A 69 -11.78 36.54 -26.32
C SER A 69 -12.38 36.05 -27.64
N ALA A 70 -12.19 34.77 -27.96
CA ALA A 70 -12.77 34.15 -29.15
C ALA A 70 -14.30 34.10 -29.07
N TYR A 71 -14.87 33.71 -27.92
CA TYR A 71 -16.32 33.76 -27.70
C TYR A 71 -16.89 35.17 -27.87
N ARG A 72 -16.25 36.20 -27.31
CA ARG A 72 -16.70 37.59 -27.51
C ARG A 72 -16.69 38.00 -29.00
N ILE A 73 -15.72 37.53 -29.77
CA ILE A 73 -15.63 37.81 -31.21
C ILE A 73 -16.73 37.06 -31.97
N LEU A 74 -16.90 35.76 -31.72
CA LEU A 74 -18.01 34.96 -32.28
C LEU A 74 -19.35 35.61 -31.96
N GLY A 75 -19.60 35.99 -30.70
CA GLY A 75 -20.82 36.72 -30.32
C GLY A 75 -21.05 37.98 -31.14
N SER A 76 -19.99 38.73 -31.45
CA SER A 76 -20.08 39.94 -32.30
C SER A 76 -20.39 39.62 -33.76
N ILE A 77 -19.83 38.52 -34.31
CA ILE A 77 -20.08 38.08 -35.69
C ILE A 77 -21.50 37.54 -35.85
N TYR A 78 -21.96 36.71 -34.91
CA TYR A 78 -23.34 36.21 -34.90
C TYR A 78 -24.35 37.35 -34.71
N SER A 79 -24.00 38.39 -33.95
CA SER A 79 -24.81 39.61 -33.82
C SER A 79 -24.98 40.36 -35.14
N GLN A 80 -23.98 40.34 -36.03
CA GLN A 80 -24.06 40.99 -37.35
C GLN A 80 -24.91 40.19 -38.35
N ASN A 81 -25.21 38.93 -38.03
CA ASN A 81 -25.96 37.99 -38.87
C ASN A 81 -27.41 37.78 -38.43
N ASP A 82 -27.91 38.66 -37.55
CA ASP A 82 -29.22 38.54 -36.91
C ASP A 82 -29.45 37.21 -36.16
N ASN A 83 -28.37 36.49 -35.85
CA ASN A 83 -28.42 35.28 -35.05
C ASN A 83 -28.29 35.61 -33.56
N HIS A 84 -29.38 36.16 -33.02
CA HIS A 84 -29.39 36.80 -31.70
C HIS A 84 -29.21 35.84 -30.52
N PHE A 85 -29.70 34.60 -30.63
CA PHE A 85 -29.63 33.62 -29.54
C PHE A 85 -28.17 33.16 -29.33
N GLN A 86 -27.53 32.66 -30.38
CA GLN A 86 -26.13 32.23 -30.34
C GLN A 86 -25.19 33.39 -30.00
N SER A 87 -25.47 34.59 -30.51
CA SER A 87 -24.69 35.79 -30.18
C SER A 87 -24.67 36.06 -28.69
N LEU A 88 -25.84 36.05 -28.04
CA LEU A 88 -25.96 36.29 -26.60
C LEU A 88 -25.33 35.16 -25.79
N GLU A 89 -25.50 33.91 -26.21
CA GLU A 89 -24.87 32.75 -25.55
C GLU A 89 -23.34 32.92 -25.51
N PHE A 90 -22.71 33.25 -26.63
CA PHE A 90 -21.27 33.48 -26.69
C PHE A 90 -20.82 34.67 -25.83
N PHE A 91 -21.60 35.76 -25.79
CA PHE A 91 -21.29 36.88 -24.89
C PHE A 91 -21.36 36.48 -23.42
N LEU A 92 -22.36 35.69 -23.02
CA LEU A 92 -22.50 35.19 -21.65
C LEU A 92 -21.36 34.23 -21.28
N GLN A 93 -20.99 33.31 -22.17
CA GLN A 93 -19.83 32.44 -21.99
C GLN A 93 -18.52 33.23 -21.83
N ALA A 94 -18.29 34.24 -22.67
CA ALA A 94 -17.13 35.12 -22.54
C ALA A 94 -17.14 35.87 -21.21
N LEU A 95 -18.30 36.40 -20.80
CA LEU A 95 -18.45 37.15 -19.56
C LEU A 95 -18.20 36.29 -18.33
N ASP A 96 -18.72 35.05 -18.29
CA ASP A 96 -18.53 34.10 -17.19
C ASP A 96 -17.05 33.73 -17.02
N ILE A 97 -16.34 33.46 -18.13
CA ILE A 97 -14.91 33.17 -18.10
C ILE A 97 -14.10 34.40 -17.64
N PHE A 98 -14.41 35.61 -18.14
CA PHE A 98 -13.68 36.80 -17.66
C PHE A 98 -13.98 37.13 -16.18
N LYS A 99 -15.20 36.87 -15.70
CA LYS A 99 -15.56 37.01 -14.28
C LYS A 99 -14.82 36.03 -13.39
N SER A 100 -14.80 34.74 -13.72
CA SER A 100 -14.05 33.73 -12.96
C SER A 100 -12.54 34.01 -12.91
N ARG A 101 -12.02 34.74 -13.92
CA ARG A 101 -10.63 35.21 -13.98
C ARG A 101 -10.37 36.54 -13.29
N ASN A 102 -11.39 37.23 -12.78
CA ASN A 102 -11.30 38.61 -12.30
C ASN A 102 -10.69 39.58 -13.34
N ASP A 103 -10.94 39.35 -14.63
CA ASP A 103 -10.40 40.15 -15.73
C ASP A 103 -11.34 41.32 -16.07
N SER A 104 -11.18 42.43 -15.34
CA SER A 104 -12.01 43.63 -15.53
C SER A 104 -11.91 44.21 -16.95
N LEU A 105 -10.73 44.12 -17.58
CA LEU A 105 -10.55 44.60 -18.96
C LEU A 105 -11.36 43.74 -19.95
N GLY A 106 -11.32 42.42 -19.79
CA GLY A 106 -12.13 41.47 -20.54
C GLY A 106 -13.63 41.72 -20.38
N ILE A 107 -14.10 41.88 -19.14
CA ILE A 107 -15.49 42.20 -18.80
C ILE A 107 -15.95 43.48 -19.50
N ALA A 108 -15.18 44.58 -19.37
CA ALA A 108 -15.51 45.85 -20.01
C ALA A 108 -15.60 45.73 -21.55
N ASN A 109 -14.73 44.93 -22.15
CA ASN A 109 -14.77 44.67 -23.60
C ASN A 109 -16.01 43.87 -24.02
N VAL A 110 -16.48 42.93 -23.20
CA VAL A 110 -17.75 42.22 -23.45
C VAL A 110 -18.92 43.18 -23.35
N TYR A 111 -18.93 44.09 -22.37
CA TYR A 111 -19.97 45.11 -22.25
C TYR A 111 -20.02 46.08 -23.44
N VAL A 112 -18.87 46.48 -24.00
CA VAL A 112 -18.86 47.22 -25.28
C VAL A 112 -19.51 46.41 -26.41
N SER A 113 -19.18 45.12 -26.53
CA SER A 113 -19.79 44.26 -27.54
C SER A 113 -21.30 44.07 -27.33
N LEU A 114 -21.77 43.94 -26.07
CA LEU A 114 -23.19 43.85 -25.74
C LEU A 114 -23.93 45.16 -26.04
N GLY A 115 -23.33 46.33 -25.77
CA GLY A 115 -23.91 47.60 -26.17
C GLY A 115 -24.11 47.69 -27.69
N HIS A 116 -23.11 47.27 -28.48
CA HIS A 116 -23.28 47.18 -29.94
C HIS A 116 -24.34 46.15 -30.37
N TYR A 117 -24.50 45.06 -29.63
CA TYR A 117 -25.55 44.07 -29.88
C TYR A 117 -26.95 44.65 -29.65
N TYR A 118 -27.17 45.31 -28.51
CA TYR A 118 -28.46 45.95 -28.22
C TYR A 118 -28.78 47.14 -29.12
N LYS A 119 -27.75 47.87 -29.59
CA LYS A 119 -27.90 48.88 -30.66
C LYS A 119 -28.55 48.28 -31.92
N ARG A 120 -28.10 47.09 -32.36
CA ARG A 120 -28.67 46.40 -33.55
C ARG A 120 -30.11 45.97 -33.32
N LEU A 121 -30.43 45.54 -32.10
CA LEU A 121 -31.79 45.24 -31.68
C LEU A 121 -32.68 46.47 -31.48
N LYS A 122 -32.12 47.69 -31.64
CA LYS A 122 -32.80 48.97 -31.36
C LYS A 122 -33.34 49.07 -29.92
N ARG A 123 -32.66 48.39 -28.99
CA ARG A 123 -32.94 48.35 -27.55
C ARG A 123 -32.04 49.36 -26.85
N ILE A 124 -32.52 50.60 -26.78
CA ILE A 124 -31.70 51.77 -26.41
C ILE A 124 -31.33 51.77 -24.92
N GLU A 125 -32.24 51.39 -24.03
CA GLU A 125 -31.97 51.36 -22.58
C GLU A 125 -30.83 50.39 -22.24
N GLU A 126 -30.88 49.18 -22.79
CA GLU A 126 -29.84 48.17 -22.60
C GLU A 126 -28.53 48.57 -23.27
N GLN A 127 -28.60 49.20 -24.45
CA GLN A 127 -27.42 49.75 -25.11
C GLN A 127 -26.69 50.75 -24.18
N ILE A 128 -27.43 51.70 -23.59
CA ILE A 128 -26.89 52.69 -22.65
C ILE A 128 -26.28 51.99 -21.43
N ASP A 129 -27.05 51.12 -20.77
CA ASP A 129 -26.61 50.40 -19.56
C ASP A 129 -25.28 49.65 -19.76
N TYR A 130 -25.14 48.89 -20.85
CA TYR A 130 -23.91 48.16 -21.12
C TYR A 130 -22.74 49.09 -21.49
N HIS A 131 -22.97 50.16 -22.25
CA HIS A 131 -21.92 51.13 -22.54
C HIS A 131 -21.46 51.88 -21.28
N GLU A 132 -22.38 52.25 -20.38
CA GLU A 132 -22.05 52.86 -19.08
C GLU A 132 -21.22 51.92 -18.20
N LYS A 133 -21.66 50.66 -18.05
CA LYS A 133 -20.90 49.63 -17.33
C LYS A 133 -19.49 49.48 -17.87
N SER A 134 -19.31 49.52 -19.18
CA SER A 134 -17.98 49.46 -19.81
C SER A 134 -17.12 50.69 -19.48
N LEU A 135 -17.70 51.89 -19.55
CA LEU A 135 -17.00 53.14 -19.29
C LEU A 135 -16.56 53.24 -17.83
N ILE A 136 -17.42 52.85 -16.88
CA ILE A 136 -17.10 52.82 -15.44
C ILE A 136 -15.86 51.96 -15.18
N ILE A 137 -15.80 50.77 -15.78
CA ILE A 137 -14.64 49.88 -15.61
C ILE A 137 -13.40 50.46 -16.29
N PHE A 138 -13.50 51.03 -17.50
CA PHE A 138 -12.33 51.64 -18.14
C PHE A 138 -11.78 52.84 -17.37
N ARG A 139 -12.65 53.63 -16.73
CA ARG A 139 -12.27 54.72 -15.83
C ARG A 139 -11.56 54.20 -14.59
N SER A 140 -12.08 53.15 -13.94
CA SER A 140 -11.41 52.56 -12.76
C SER A 140 -10.04 51.95 -13.09
N LEU A 141 -9.86 51.44 -14.31
CA LEU A 141 -8.58 50.94 -14.80
C LEU A 141 -7.61 52.05 -15.27
N GLY A 142 -8.04 53.32 -15.34
CA GLY A 142 -7.21 54.43 -15.82
C GLY A 142 -6.80 54.34 -17.30
N ASN A 143 -7.48 53.51 -18.10
CA ASN A 143 -7.09 53.26 -19.49
C ASN A 143 -7.61 54.36 -20.41
N LYS A 144 -6.92 55.51 -20.48
CA LYS A 144 -7.31 56.67 -21.32
C LYS A 144 -7.69 56.30 -22.76
N SER A 145 -6.93 55.39 -23.36
CA SER A 145 -7.16 54.88 -24.71
C SER A 145 -8.52 54.20 -24.86
N ARG A 146 -8.94 53.40 -23.88
CA ARG A 146 -10.26 52.75 -23.84
C ARG A 146 -11.37 53.68 -23.39
N ILE A 147 -11.10 54.59 -22.45
CA ILE A 147 -12.04 55.62 -22.01
C ILE A 147 -12.50 56.42 -23.24
N GLY A 148 -11.57 56.94 -24.05
CA GLY A 148 -11.91 57.69 -25.27
C GLY A 148 -12.71 56.89 -26.32
N VAL A 149 -12.68 55.55 -26.30
CA VAL A 149 -13.53 54.72 -27.17
C VAL A 149 -14.90 54.52 -26.53
N ALA A 150 -14.96 54.22 -25.24
CA ALA A 150 -16.21 54.01 -24.54
C ALA A 150 -17.06 55.29 -24.43
N THR A 151 -16.43 56.46 -24.28
CA THR A 151 -17.12 57.76 -24.20
C THR A 151 -17.87 58.09 -25.48
N HIS A 152 -17.29 57.91 -26.68
CA HIS A 152 -18.06 58.18 -27.91
C HIS A 152 -19.13 57.11 -28.17
N ASN A 153 -18.87 55.85 -27.83
CA ASN A 153 -19.90 54.80 -27.92
C ASN A 153 -21.12 55.13 -27.05
N LEU A 154 -20.89 55.57 -25.82
CA LEU A 154 -21.96 55.99 -24.91
C LEU A 154 -22.62 57.30 -25.38
N ALA A 155 -21.85 58.25 -25.90
CA ALA A 155 -22.39 59.48 -26.49
C ALA A 155 -23.34 59.17 -27.66
N GLU A 156 -22.99 58.21 -28.52
CA GLU A 156 -23.88 57.73 -29.58
C GLU A 156 -25.14 57.08 -29.02
N SER A 157 -25.04 56.28 -27.95
CA SER A 157 -26.21 55.68 -27.28
C SER A 157 -27.17 56.74 -26.75
N TYR A 158 -26.64 57.76 -26.07
CA TYR A 158 -27.46 58.87 -25.59
C TYR A 158 -28.05 59.71 -26.72
N LEU A 159 -27.32 59.92 -27.81
CA LEU A 159 -27.86 60.58 -29.02
C LEU A 159 -29.06 59.81 -29.58
N LEU A 160 -28.96 58.49 -29.68
CA LEU A 160 -30.06 57.63 -30.16
C LEU A 160 -31.24 57.59 -29.19
N GLY A 161 -30.99 57.70 -27.88
CA GLY A 161 -32.02 57.82 -26.84
C GLY A 161 -32.66 59.20 -26.71
N GLY A 162 -32.16 60.21 -27.44
CA GLY A 162 -32.67 61.59 -27.37
C GLY A 162 -32.15 62.38 -26.18
N GLU A 163 -31.18 61.85 -25.41
CA GLU A 163 -30.54 62.53 -24.29
C GLU A 163 -29.37 63.40 -24.79
N PHE A 164 -29.72 64.48 -25.50
CA PHE A 164 -28.78 65.30 -26.25
C PHE A 164 -27.70 65.96 -25.40
N GLU A 165 -28.01 66.43 -24.19
CA GLU A 165 -27.02 67.08 -23.32
C GLU A 165 -25.97 66.09 -22.79
N LYS A 166 -26.39 64.90 -22.34
CA LYS A 166 -25.43 63.85 -21.94
C LYS A 166 -24.55 63.42 -23.11
N SER A 167 -25.14 63.29 -24.30
CA SER A 167 -24.39 63.01 -25.53
C SER A 167 -23.35 64.10 -25.81
N ARG A 168 -23.73 65.37 -25.69
CA ARG A 168 -22.86 66.54 -25.89
C ARG A 168 -21.67 66.54 -24.95
N GLU A 169 -21.89 66.29 -23.66
CA GLU A 169 -20.83 66.26 -22.66
C GLU A 169 -19.82 65.13 -22.96
N LEU A 170 -20.32 63.92 -23.19
CA LEU A 170 -19.50 62.75 -23.46
C LEU A 170 -18.73 62.83 -24.78
N VAL A 171 -19.34 63.38 -25.84
CA VAL A 171 -18.64 63.54 -27.12
C VAL A 171 -17.53 64.59 -27.01
N LYS A 172 -17.74 65.68 -26.26
CA LYS A 172 -16.69 66.67 -25.96
C LYS A 172 -15.54 66.07 -25.16
N GLU A 173 -15.85 65.31 -24.11
CA GLU A 173 -14.84 64.54 -23.35
C GLU A 173 -14.05 63.61 -24.28
N SER A 174 -14.76 62.88 -25.15
CA SER A 174 -14.15 61.96 -26.10
C SER A 174 -13.24 62.65 -27.10
N ILE A 175 -13.64 63.81 -27.63
CA ILE A 175 -12.81 64.61 -28.55
C ILE A 175 -11.54 65.06 -27.83
N GLN A 176 -11.64 65.56 -26.60
CA GLN A 176 -10.48 65.99 -25.83
C GLN A 176 -9.49 64.83 -25.62
N ILE A 177 -9.96 63.70 -25.09
CA ILE A 177 -9.12 62.53 -24.82
C ILE A 177 -8.43 62.03 -26.09
N ASN A 178 -9.19 61.89 -27.20
CA ASN A 178 -8.63 61.34 -28.42
C ASN A 178 -7.74 62.35 -29.17
N SER A 179 -7.91 63.66 -28.96
CA SER A 179 -6.98 64.68 -29.44
C SER A 179 -5.66 64.60 -28.70
N ASP A 180 -5.68 64.51 -27.37
CA ASP A 180 -4.47 64.36 -26.54
C ASP A 180 -3.69 63.07 -26.89
N LEU A 181 -4.39 62.02 -27.32
CA LEU A 181 -3.82 60.74 -27.73
C LEU A 181 -3.48 60.66 -29.22
N ASN A 182 -3.75 61.69 -30.03
CA ASN A 182 -3.58 61.72 -31.48
C ASN A 182 -4.28 60.54 -32.21
N LYS A 183 -5.49 60.17 -31.77
CA LYS A 183 -6.28 59.08 -32.34
C LYS A 183 -7.26 59.59 -33.41
N LEU A 184 -6.73 59.92 -34.58
CA LEU A 184 -7.50 60.47 -35.69
C LEU A 184 -8.72 59.61 -36.09
N SER A 185 -8.60 58.28 -36.13
CA SER A 185 -9.73 57.41 -36.51
C SER A 185 -10.90 57.49 -35.54
N VAL A 186 -10.64 57.60 -34.23
CA VAL A 186 -11.68 57.75 -33.21
C VAL A 186 -12.23 59.18 -33.22
N LEU A 187 -11.39 60.19 -33.46
CA LEU A 187 -11.83 61.57 -33.64
C LEU A 187 -12.83 61.72 -34.79
N SER A 188 -12.59 61.02 -35.90
CA SER A 188 -13.54 60.95 -37.03
C SER A 188 -14.94 60.53 -36.57
N SER A 189 -15.05 59.47 -35.77
CA SER A 189 -16.33 59.02 -35.21
C SER A 189 -16.94 60.04 -34.23
N CYS A 190 -16.11 60.69 -33.42
CA CYS A 190 -16.58 61.71 -32.47
C CYS A 190 -17.18 62.93 -33.18
N TYR A 191 -16.50 63.45 -34.20
CA TYR A 191 -17.03 64.57 -34.99
C TYR A 191 -18.28 64.18 -35.78
N ASN A 192 -18.39 62.93 -36.25
CA ASN A 192 -19.62 62.44 -36.86
C ASN A 192 -20.80 62.43 -35.88
N ILE A 193 -20.59 61.94 -34.64
CA ILE A 193 -21.62 61.98 -33.58
C ILE A 193 -22.01 63.41 -33.25
N LEU A 194 -21.04 64.32 -33.11
CA LEU A 194 -21.32 65.73 -32.83
C LEU A 194 -22.06 66.40 -33.98
N GLY A 195 -21.70 66.10 -35.24
CA GLY A 195 -22.43 66.59 -36.42
C GLY A 195 -23.90 66.12 -36.43
N LYS A 196 -24.15 64.84 -36.14
CA LYS A 196 -25.52 64.31 -36.00
C LYS A 196 -26.29 64.95 -34.85
N LEU A 197 -25.63 65.19 -33.71
CA LEU A 197 -26.22 65.86 -32.56
C LEU A 197 -26.64 67.29 -32.93
N GLU A 198 -25.73 68.08 -33.51
CA GLU A 198 -26.02 69.46 -33.96
C GLU A 198 -27.12 69.50 -35.03
N TYR A 199 -27.14 68.52 -35.94
CA TYR A 199 -28.20 68.42 -36.93
C TYR A 199 -29.56 68.12 -36.29
N LYS A 200 -29.62 67.19 -35.33
CA LYS A 200 -30.87 66.82 -34.62
C LYS A 200 -31.46 67.95 -33.79
N ILE A 201 -30.64 68.84 -33.24
CA ILE A 201 -31.10 70.02 -32.49
C ILE A 201 -31.35 71.24 -33.38
N GLY A 202 -31.18 71.12 -34.70
CA GLY A 202 -31.47 72.16 -35.69
C GLY A 202 -30.33 73.12 -36.02
N ASN A 203 -29.12 72.91 -35.48
CA ASN A 203 -27.96 73.76 -35.74
C ASN A 203 -27.17 73.27 -36.98
N LYS A 204 -27.71 73.56 -38.17
CA LYS A 204 -27.20 73.08 -39.46
C LYS A 204 -25.76 73.53 -39.74
N ASP A 205 -25.42 74.79 -39.45
CA ASP A 205 -24.07 75.32 -39.71
C ASP A 205 -23.02 74.57 -38.88
N SER A 206 -23.31 74.32 -37.60
CA SER A 206 -22.40 73.55 -36.75
C SER A 206 -22.35 72.08 -37.17
N ALA A 207 -23.45 71.51 -37.65
CA ALA A 207 -23.46 70.15 -38.19
C ALA A 207 -22.53 70.02 -39.41
N ILE A 208 -22.63 70.95 -40.37
CA ILE A 208 -21.78 70.99 -41.58
C ILE A 208 -20.30 71.03 -41.18
N ILE A 209 -19.90 71.97 -40.31
CA ILE A 209 -18.51 72.10 -39.84
C ILE A 209 -17.99 70.79 -39.25
N ASN A 210 -18.81 70.09 -38.46
CA ASN A 210 -18.39 68.85 -37.84
C ASN A 210 -18.31 67.69 -38.85
N PHE A 211 -19.23 67.60 -39.82
CA PHE A 211 -19.13 66.60 -40.89
C PHE A 211 -17.94 66.88 -41.82
N GLU A 212 -17.61 68.12 -42.13
CA GLU A 212 -16.42 68.48 -42.90
C GLU A 212 -15.12 68.07 -42.20
N LYS A 213 -15.06 68.19 -40.86
CA LYS A 213 -13.92 67.65 -40.08
C LYS A 213 -13.76 66.15 -40.24
N VAL A 214 -14.85 65.39 -40.37
CA VAL A 214 -14.80 63.94 -40.67
C VAL A 214 -14.11 63.72 -42.01
N LEU A 215 -14.49 64.48 -43.05
CA LEU A 215 -13.89 64.38 -44.38
C LEU A 215 -12.42 64.80 -44.39
N GLU A 216 -12.05 65.84 -43.66
CA GLU A 216 -10.66 66.29 -43.50
C GLU A 216 -9.79 65.19 -42.86
N ILE A 217 -10.28 64.58 -41.78
CA ILE A 217 -9.61 63.47 -41.11
C ILE A 217 -9.51 62.26 -42.05
N SER A 218 -10.57 61.94 -42.78
CA SER A 218 -10.60 60.83 -43.74
C SER A 218 -9.52 61.03 -44.82
N LYS A 219 -9.43 62.24 -45.39
CA LYS A 219 -8.40 62.60 -46.38
C LYS A 219 -6.97 62.47 -45.81
N LYS A 220 -6.75 62.80 -44.54
CA LYS A 220 -5.45 62.62 -43.87
C LYS A 220 -5.08 61.14 -43.64
N LEU A 221 -6.07 60.28 -43.42
CA LEU A 221 -5.86 58.87 -43.10
C LEU A 221 -5.83 57.95 -44.34
N GLY A 222 -6.42 58.35 -45.46
CA GLY A 222 -6.53 57.53 -46.65
C GLY A 222 -7.23 56.19 -46.35
N ASP A 223 -6.61 55.08 -46.72
CA ASP A 223 -7.13 53.72 -46.50
C ASP A 223 -7.34 53.35 -45.02
N LYS A 224 -6.68 54.08 -44.10
CA LYS A 224 -6.80 53.88 -42.64
C LYS A 224 -7.94 54.68 -42.02
N SER A 225 -8.71 55.39 -42.83
CA SER A 225 -9.85 56.18 -42.37
C SER A 225 -10.99 55.31 -41.85
N GLN A 226 -11.86 55.91 -41.03
CA GLN A 226 -13.07 55.25 -40.60
C GLN A 226 -14.11 55.34 -41.73
N LYS A 227 -14.14 54.33 -42.59
CA LYS A 227 -14.91 54.29 -43.84
C LYS A 227 -16.40 54.60 -43.62
N LEU A 228 -17.04 53.93 -42.66
CA LEU A 228 -18.45 54.16 -42.31
C LEU A 228 -18.73 55.60 -41.86
N ALA A 229 -17.88 56.17 -41.01
CA ALA A 229 -18.07 57.54 -40.54
C ALA A 229 -17.96 58.55 -41.69
N THR A 230 -17.09 58.29 -42.67
CA THR A 230 -16.92 59.15 -43.85
C THR A 230 -18.17 59.14 -44.73
N VAL A 231 -18.67 57.96 -45.09
CA VAL A 231 -19.88 57.82 -45.92
C VAL A 231 -21.11 58.42 -45.22
N ASP A 232 -21.26 58.13 -43.93
CA ASP A 232 -22.34 58.68 -43.11
C ASP A 232 -22.28 60.21 -43.03
N ALA A 233 -21.10 60.81 -42.88
CA ALA A 233 -20.95 62.27 -42.95
C ALA A 233 -21.35 62.86 -44.31
N LEU A 234 -20.96 62.22 -45.42
CA LEU A 234 -21.38 62.63 -46.78
C LEU A 234 -22.90 62.56 -46.95
N ILE A 235 -23.52 61.50 -46.45
CA ILE A 235 -24.98 61.34 -46.48
C ILE A 235 -25.66 62.43 -45.65
N ASN A 236 -25.20 62.70 -44.43
CA ASN A 236 -25.81 63.74 -43.60
C ASN A 236 -25.60 65.16 -44.18
N LEU A 237 -24.44 65.43 -44.80
CA LEU A 237 -24.24 66.67 -45.56
C LEU A 237 -25.24 66.79 -46.70
N SER A 238 -25.47 65.71 -47.46
CA SER A 238 -26.46 65.70 -48.54
C SER A 238 -27.88 65.99 -48.03
N ASP A 239 -28.25 65.47 -46.86
CA ASP A 239 -29.56 65.70 -46.23
C ASP A 239 -29.71 67.17 -45.81
N ILE A 240 -28.67 67.75 -45.22
CA ILE A 240 -28.66 69.18 -44.85
C ILE A 240 -28.82 70.06 -46.10
N TYR A 241 -28.04 69.81 -47.16
CA TYR A 241 -28.11 70.59 -48.39
C TYR A 241 -29.43 70.41 -49.16
N TYR A 242 -30.05 69.24 -49.06
CA TYR A 242 -31.42 69.03 -49.56
C TYR A 242 -32.42 69.93 -48.86
N GLU A 243 -32.38 70.00 -47.51
CA GLU A 243 -33.26 70.88 -46.74
C GLU A 243 -33.00 72.38 -46.97
N LEU A 244 -31.78 72.74 -47.37
CA LEU A 244 -31.42 74.11 -47.75
C LEU A 244 -31.79 74.43 -49.21
N ASN A 245 -32.45 73.52 -49.93
CA ASN A 245 -32.78 73.62 -51.36
C ASN A 245 -31.55 73.77 -52.28
N GLN A 246 -30.37 73.34 -51.83
CA GLN A 246 -29.13 73.34 -52.61
C GLN A 246 -28.92 71.98 -53.29
N ASN A 247 -29.83 71.66 -54.22
CA ASN A 247 -29.93 70.33 -54.83
C ASN A 247 -28.64 69.88 -55.54
N GLN A 248 -27.88 70.79 -56.15
CA GLN A 248 -26.63 70.42 -56.81
C GLN A 248 -25.59 69.92 -55.80
N LEU A 249 -25.41 70.63 -54.67
CA LEU A 249 -24.49 70.21 -53.62
C LEU A 249 -24.93 68.89 -52.99
N MET A 250 -26.23 68.71 -52.77
CA MET A 250 -26.79 67.42 -52.33
C MET A 250 -26.36 66.27 -53.25
N LEU A 251 -26.53 66.43 -54.58
CA LEU A 251 -26.15 65.42 -55.56
C LEU A 251 -24.63 65.19 -55.58
N ASP A 252 -23.83 66.25 -55.46
CA ASP A 252 -22.36 66.16 -55.42
C ASP A 252 -21.88 65.36 -54.20
N TYR A 253 -22.48 65.55 -53.02
CA TYR A 253 -22.17 64.77 -51.83
C TYR A 253 -22.64 63.31 -51.95
N LEU A 254 -23.83 63.05 -52.51
CA LEU A 254 -24.28 61.67 -52.75
C LEU A 254 -23.40 60.94 -53.76
N LYS A 255 -22.92 61.64 -54.81
CA LYS A 255 -21.98 61.07 -55.77
C LYS A 255 -20.64 60.71 -55.13
N GLN A 256 -20.10 61.60 -54.28
CA GLN A 256 -18.91 61.29 -53.47
C GLN A 256 -19.15 60.09 -52.55
N ALA A 257 -20.34 60.00 -51.95
CA ALA A 257 -20.69 58.87 -51.09
C ALA A 257 -20.73 57.54 -51.88
N ILE A 258 -21.26 57.54 -53.11
CA ILE A 258 -21.27 56.36 -54.00
C ILE A 258 -19.84 55.93 -54.34
N GLU A 259 -19.01 56.86 -54.81
CA GLU A 259 -17.62 56.59 -55.18
C GLU A 259 -16.85 55.99 -54.00
N TYR A 260 -16.98 56.60 -52.82
CA TYR A 260 -16.32 56.14 -51.62
C TYR A 260 -16.84 54.76 -51.17
N SER A 261 -18.15 54.52 -51.22
CA SER A 261 -18.75 53.25 -50.80
C SER A 261 -18.38 52.10 -51.74
N ASN A 262 -18.29 52.36 -53.04
CA ASN A 262 -17.78 51.39 -54.03
C ASN A 262 -16.31 51.01 -53.78
N LEU A 263 -15.44 52.01 -53.54
CA LEU A 263 -14.03 51.77 -53.21
C LEU A 263 -13.84 50.96 -51.92
N THR A 264 -14.78 51.10 -50.99
CA THR A 264 -14.69 50.52 -49.66
C THR A 264 -15.55 49.28 -49.44
N LEU A 265 -16.29 48.83 -50.46
CA LEU A 265 -17.19 47.67 -50.46
C LEU A 265 -18.32 47.78 -49.42
N LEU A 266 -18.85 48.99 -49.24
CA LEU A 266 -19.94 49.31 -48.31
C LEU A 266 -21.31 49.21 -49.00
N ASP A 267 -21.72 47.98 -49.33
CA ASP A 267 -22.94 47.69 -50.09
C ASP A 267 -24.24 48.10 -49.33
N ASP A 268 -24.23 48.06 -48.00
CA ASP A 268 -25.37 48.48 -47.17
C ASP A 268 -25.62 49.98 -47.30
N GLU A 269 -24.54 50.78 -47.25
CA GLU A 269 -24.60 52.23 -47.39
C GLU A 269 -24.97 52.64 -48.83
N LEU A 270 -24.48 51.94 -49.86
CA LEU A 270 -24.91 52.15 -51.25
C LEU A 270 -26.42 52.02 -51.42
N SER A 271 -27.02 51.01 -50.80
CA SER A 271 -28.48 50.82 -50.81
C SER A 271 -29.23 52.02 -50.25
N VAL A 272 -28.74 52.62 -49.16
CA VAL A 272 -29.32 53.83 -48.55
C VAL A 272 -29.16 55.05 -49.47
N ILE A 273 -27.99 55.21 -50.09
CA ILE A 273 -27.72 56.33 -51.01
C ILE A 273 -28.63 56.23 -52.25
N TYR A 274 -28.76 55.05 -52.85
CA TYR A 274 -29.65 54.85 -54.00
C TYR A 274 -31.12 55.10 -53.66
N LEU A 275 -31.60 54.71 -52.46
CA LEU A 275 -32.96 55.06 -52.03
C LEU A 275 -33.20 56.58 -51.96
N LYS A 276 -32.20 57.35 -51.50
CA LYS A 276 -32.28 58.81 -51.46
C LYS A 276 -32.36 59.40 -52.87
N LEU A 277 -31.54 58.91 -53.79
CA LEU A 277 -31.56 59.33 -55.20
C LEU A 277 -32.86 58.94 -55.89
N ILE A 278 -33.36 57.72 -55.68
CA ILE A 278 -34.67 57.27 -56.18
C ILE A 278 -35.77 58.22 -55.70
N LYS A 279 -35.82 58.52 -54.40
CA LYS A 279 -36.80 59.44 -53.83
C LYS A 279 -36.71 60.85 -54.44
N TYR A 280 -35.48 61.36 -54.60
CA TYR A 280 -35.24 62.66 -55.21
C TYR A 280 -35.74 62.71 -56.66
N TYR A 281 -35.29 61.77 -57.50
CA TYR A 281 -35.62 61.77 -58.94
C TYR A 281 -37.08 61.40 -59.23
N ALA A 282 -37.72 60.61 -58.35
CA ALA A 282 -39.16 60.39 -58.40
C ALA A 282 -39.94 61.69 -58.14
N ASN A 283 -39.54 62.48 -57.14
CA ASN A 283 -40.18 63.75 -56.82
C ASN A 283 -39.90 64.84 -57.86
N SER A 284 -38.74 64.80 -58.54
CA SER A 284 -38.38 65.76 -59.58
C SER A 284 -38.80 65.32 -60.99
N GLU A 285 -39.53 64.20 -61.12
CA GLU A 285 -40.03 63.64 -62.39
C GLU A 285 -38.93 63.38 -63.44
N GLN A 286 -37.72 63.02 -63.00
CA GLN A 286 -36.58 62.71 -63.89
C GLN A 286 -36.49 61.21 -64.14
N PHE A 287 -37.29 60.72 -65.08
CA PHE A 287 -37.49 59.29 -65.33
C PHE A 287 -36.22 58.50 -65.68
N ASP A 288 -35.31 59.05 -66.48
CA ASP A 288 -34.09 58.34 -66.88
C ASP A 288 -33.17 58.06 -65.67
N SER A 289 -32.96 59.07 -64.83
CA SER A 289 -32.15 58.94 -63.61
C SER A 289 -32.84 58.04 -62.59
N LEU A 290 -34.16 58.17 -62.43
CA LEU A 290 -34.94 57.28 -61.57
C LEU A 290 -34.78 55.82 -61.98
N GLN A 291 -34.93 55.50 -63.26
CA GLN A 291 -34.81 54.14 -63.79
C GLN A 291 -33.40 53.58 -63.58
N PHE A 292 -32.36 54.41 -63.81
CA PHE A 292 -30.97 54.04 -63.55
C PHE A 292 -30.77 53.64 -62.07
N TYR A 293 -31.13 54.51 -61.13
CA TYR A 293 -30.91 54.22 -59.70
C TYR A 293 -31.83 53.11 -59.16
N LEU A 294 -33.01 52.89 -59.74
CA LEU A 294 -33.82 51.70 -59.45
C LEU A 294 -33.10 50.41 -59.83
N SER A 295 -32.46 50.37 -61.00
CA SER A 295 -31.71 49.19 -61.45
C SER A 295 -30.47 48.92 -60.58
N GLU A 296 -29.73 49.98 -60.22
CA GLU A 296 -28.58 49.90 -59.31
C GLU A 296 -29.00 49.43 -57.91
N PHE A 297 -30.12 49.95 -57.39
CA PHE A 297 -30.69 49.53 -56.11
C PHE A 297 -31.13 48.05 -56.12
N GLN A 298 -31.72 47.57 -57.22
CA GLN A 298 -32.08 46.16 -57.36
C GLN A 298 -30.85 45.25 -57.42
N SER A 299 -29.82 45.66 -58.17
CA SER A 299 -28.55 44.94 -58.28
C SER A 299 -27.87 44.80 -56.91
N ILE A 300 -27.68 45.91 -56.18
CA ILE A 300 -27.01 45.88 -54.88
C ILE A 300 -27.80 45.07 -53.85
N ASN A 301 -29.13 45.17 -53.83
CA ASN A 301 -29.95 44.40 -52.90
C ASN A 301 -29.99 42.91 -53.22
N THR A 302 -29.89 42.53 -54.51
CA THR A 302 -29.77 41.12 -54.90
C THR A 302 -28.44 40.57 -54.39
N LYS A 303 -27.33 41.27 -54.67
CA LYS A 303 -26.00 40.94 -54.13
C LYS A 303 -25.98 40.82 -52.61
N ARG A 304 -26.62 41.74 -51.89
CA ARG A 304 -26.75 41.70 -50.42
C ARG A 304 -27.54 40.50 -49.93
N LYS A 305 -28.67 40.17 -50.57
CA LYS A 305 -29.47 38.98 -50.24
C LYS A 305 -28.69 37.69 -50.47
N ASP A 306 -27.97 37.58 -51.59
CA ASP A 306 -27.14 36.41 -51.89
C ASP A 306 -26.01 36.26 -50.87
N LEU A 307 -25.35 37.37 -50.50
CA LEU A 307 -24.33 37.39 -49.46
C LEU A 307 -24.91 36.98 -48.10
N GLN A 308 -26.07 37.51 -47.72
CA GLN A 308 -26.75 37.16 -46.48
C GLN A 308 -27.12 35.67 -46.44
N LEU A 309 -27.64 35.13 -47.54
CA LEU A 309 -27.97 33.71 -47.65
C LEU A 309 -26.72 32.82 -47.54
N ASN A 310 -25.64 33.18 -48.22
CA ASN A 310 -24.36 32.48 -48.14
C ASN A 310 -23.78 32.50 -46.71
N ASN A 311 -23.83 33.66 -46.04
CA ASN A 311 -23.38 33.78 -44.66
C ASN A 311 -24.24 32.93 -43.71
N GLN A 312 -25.57 32.89 -43.90
CA GLN A 312 -26.45 32.02 -43.14
C GLN A 312 -26.14 30.54 -43.38
N PHE A 313 -25.86 30.14 -44.63
CA PHE A 313 -25.49 28.76 -44.96
C PHE A 313 -24.19 28.33 -44.29
N GLU A 314 -23.14 29.16 -44.38
CA GLU A 314 -21.86 28.90 -43.70
C GLU A 314 -22.00 28.88 -42.17
N LEU A 315 -22.89 29.70 -41.61
CA LEU A 315 -23.22 29.68 -40.19
C LEU A 315 -23.93 28.40 -39.76
N ILE A 316 -24.89 27.92 -40.56
CA ILE A 316 -25.59 26.65 -40.31
C ILE A 316 -24.58 25.51 -40.32
N LYS A 317 -23.67 25.51 -41.29
CA LYS A 317 -22.59 24.53 -41.39
C LYS A 317 -21.66 24.57 -40.18
N SER A 318 -21.23 25.75 -39.73
CA SER A 318 -20.37 25.86 -38.54
C SER A 318 -21.09 25.39 -37.26
N VAL A 319 -22.39 25.66 -37.13
CA VAL A 319 -23.22 25.16 -36.03
C VAL A 319 -23.34 23.64 -36.08
N GLU A 320 -23.58 23.06 -37.27
CA GLU A 320 -23.66 21.61 -37.48
C GLU A 320 -22.35 20.92 -37.12
N ASP A 321 -21.22 21.48 -37.55
CA ASP A 321 -19.87 20.99 -37.21
C ASP A 321 -19.64 21.05 -35.69
N SER A 322 -20.03 22.14 -35.03
CA SER A 322 -19.91 22.28 -33.57
C SER A 322 -20.77 21.25 -32.83
N TYR A 323 -21.99 20.99 -33.32
CA TYR A 323 -22.91 20.03 -32.74
C TYR A 323 -22.40 18.59 -32.91
N TYR A 324 -21.87 18.26 -34.09
CA TYR A 324 -21.23 16.97 -34.33
C TYR A 324 -20.03 16.77 -33.39
N LEU A 325 -19.19 17.79 -33.25
CA LEU A 325 -18.03 17.75 -32.36
C LEU A 325 -18.45 17.60 -30.89
N GLN A 326 -19.49 18.31 -30.44
CA GLN A 326 -20.03 18.18 -29.10
C GLN A 326 -20.59 16.77 -28.85
N LYS A 327 -21.29 16.20 -29.83
CA LYS A 327 -21.80 14.83 -29.76
C LYS A 327 -20.67 13.80 -29.64
N VAL A 328 -19.57 13.98 -30.39
CA VAL A 328 -18.38 13.14 -30.29
C VAL A 328 -17.71 13.28 -28.93
N ASN A 329 -17.53 14.52 -28.43
CA ASN A 329 -16.94 14.78 -27.11
C ASN A 329 -17.76 14.15 -25.98
N ASN A 330 -19.08 14.29 -26.00
CA ASN A 330 -19.96 13.68 -25.00
C ASN A 330 -19.87 12.14 -25.02
N LYS A 331 -19.73 11.52 -26.21
CA LYS A 331 -19.48 10.08 -26.32
C LYS A 331 -18.12 9.69 -25.75
N LEU A 332 -17.09 10.47 -26.04
CA LEU A 332 -15.73 10.24 -25.55
C LEU A 332 -15.67 10.37 -24.03
N GLU A 333 -16.31 11.39 -23.45
CA GLU A 333 -16.38 11.59 -22.00
C GLU A 333 -17.05 10.41 -21.29
N LYS A 334 -18.19 9.93 -21.83
CA LYS A 334 -18.84 8.71 -21.33
C LYS A 334 -17.92 7.49 -21.41
N SER A 335 -17.20 7.32 -22.53
CA SER A 335 -16.23 6.22 -22.69
C SER A 335 -15.10 6.29 -21.67
N ASN A 336 -14.56 7.48 -21.42
CA ASN A 336 -13.50 7.71 -20.44
C ASN A 336 -13.98 7.42 -19.02
N LEU A 337 -15.21 7.81 -18.67
CA LEU A 337 -15.82 7.50 -17.37
C LEU A 337 -15.98 5.99 -17.17
N ILE A 338 -16.45 5.28 -18.21
CA ILE A 338 -16.56 3.81 -18.20
C ILE A 338 -15.18 3.15 -18.05
N GLN A 339 -14.15 3.69 -18.70
CA GLN A 339 -12.79 3.17 -18.55
C GLN A 339 -12.22 3.42 -17.14
N ALA A 340 -12.42 4.61 -16.58
CA ALA A 340 -11.99 4.95 -15.23
C ALA A 340 -12.66 4.07 -14.17
N THR A 341 -13.97 3.85 -14.28
CA THR A 341 -14.71 2.94 -13.39
C THR A 341 -14.22 1.48 -13.51
N ARG A 342 -13.94 1.00 -14.73
CA ARG A 342 -13.33 -0.34 -14.92
C ARG A 342 -11.97 -0.47 -14.24
N LEU A 343 -11.12 0.56 -14.33
CA LEU A 343 -9.81 0.58 -13.66
C LEU A 343 -9.96 0.56 -12.13
N GLN A 344 -10.88 1.34 -11.57
CA GLN A 344 -11.16 1.33 -10.13
C GLN A 344 -11.59 -0.07 -9.66
N LEU A 345 -12.50 -0.73 -10.39
CA LEU A 345 -12.92 -2.10 -10.07
C LEU A 345 -11.75 -3.10 -10.14
N ALA A 346 -10.86 -2.96 -11.13
CA ALA A 346 -9.67 -3.80 -11.23
C ALA A 346 -8.74 -3.63 -10.01
N TYR A 347 -8.52 -2.40 -9.54
CA TYR A 347 -7.74 -2.14 -8.33
C TYR A 347 -8.37 -2.78 -7.09
N PHE A 348 -9.68 -2.65 -6.90
CA PHE A 348 -10.38 -3.33 -5.80
C PHE A 348 -10.24 -4.85 -5.88
N GLY A 349 -10.31 -5.43 -7.07
CA GLY A 349 -10.08 -6.85 -7.30
C GLY A 349 -8.68 -7.31 -6.87
N ILE A 350 -7.64 -6.58 -7.30
CA ILE A 350 -6.24 -6.89 -6.96
C ILE A 350 -6.01 -6.80 -5.45
N ILE A 351 -6.50 -5.74 -4.80
CA ILE A 351 -6.37 -5.56 -3.34
C ILE A 351 -7.06 -6.70 -2.59
N SER A 352 -8.25 -7.11 -3.04
CA SER A 352 -9.00 -8.22 -2.44
C SER A 352 -8.23 -9.54 -2.51
N VAL A 353 -7.61 -9.84 -3.66
CA VAL A 353 -6.77 -11.04 -3.84
C VAL A 353 -5.54 -11.00 -2.93
N LEU A 354 -4.88 -9.85 -2.81
CA LEU A 354 -3.73 -9.68 -1.91
C LEU A 354 -4.10 -9.92 -0.45
N ILE A 355 -5.25 -9.40 0.00
CA ILE A 355 -5.75 -9.63 1.36
C ILE A 355 -6.00 -11.12 1.61
N ILE A 356 -6.65 -11.82 0.68
CA ILE A 356 -6.88 -13.26 0.78
C ILE A 356 -5.55 -14.02 0.87
N LEU A 357 -4.55 -13.63 0.07
CA LEU A 357 -3.24 -14.27 0.05
C LEU A 357 -2.49 -14.06 1.38
N ILE A 358 -2.56 -12.85 1.96
CA ILE A 358 -2.01 -12.56 3.29
C ILE A 358 -2.67 -13.42 4.37
N ILE A 359 -4.00 -13.52 4.36
CA ILE A 359 -4.76 -14.37 5.31
C ILE A 359 -4.34 -15.83 5.17
N LEU A 360 -4.19 -16.32 3.94
CA LEU A 360 -3.82 -17.71 3.66
C LEU A 360 -2.39 -18.01 4.14
N VAL A 361 -1.43 -17.13 3.86
CA VAL A 361 -0.05 -17.26 4.36
C VAL A 361 -0.01 -17.23 5.88
N TRP A 362 -0.75 -16.33 6.52
CA TRP A 362 -0.83 -16.25 7.97
C TRP A 362 -1.44 -17.52 8.60
N SER A 363 -2.50 -18.05 8.00
CA SER A 363 -3.12 -19.32 8.42
C SER A 363 -2.16 -20.51 8.30
N LEU A 364 -1.43 -20.62 7.18
CA LEU A 364 -0.40 -21.65 6.99
C LEU A 364 0.71 -21.54 8.05
N TYR A 365 1.18 -20.34 8.34
CA TYR A 365 2.18 -20.10 9.38
C TYR A 365 1.71 -20.58 10.76
N ILE A 366 0.47 -20.25 11.15
CA ILE A 366 -0.12 -20.70 12.42
C ILE A 366 -0.21 -22.23 12.47
N ASN A 367 -0.66 -22.88 11.40
CA ASN A 367 -0.76 -24.34 11.33
C ASN A 367 0.60 -25.04 11.46
N ILE A 368 1.65 -24.53 10.80
CA ILE A 368 3.01 -25.06 10.95
C ILE A 368 3.48 -24.97 12.41
N LYS A 369 3.25 -23.81 13.06
CA LYS A 369 3.63 -23.62 14.47
C LYS A 369 2.87 -24.59 15.39
N LYS A 370 1.58 -24.80 15.15
CA LYS A 370 0.74 -25.74 15.90
C LYS A 370 1.23 -27.18 15.74
N ASN A 371 1.53 -27.62 14.52
CA ASN A 371 2.02 -28.97 14.24
C ASN A 371 3.38 -29.24 14.90
N LYS A 372 4.30 -28.26 14.90
CA LYS A 372 5.57 -28.38 15.63
C LYS A 372 5.36 -28.56 17.13
N LYS A 373 4.41 -27.83 17.73
CA LYS A 373 4.08 -27.97 19.15
C LYS A 373 3.50 -29.36 19.45
N LEU A 374 2.60 -29.85 18.61
CA LEU A 374 1.98 -31.16 18.76
C LEU A 374 3.02 -32.30 18.67
N ALA A 375 3.94 -32.23 17.71
CA ALA A 375 5.02 -33.21 17.56
C ALA A 375 5.91 -33.30 18.81
N ARG A 376 6.25 -32.15 19.43
CA ARG A 376 7.01 -32.12 20.70
C ARG A 376 6.26 -32.81 21.83
N GLN A 377 4.95 -32.58 21.95
CA GLN A 377 4.13 -33.22 22.98
C GLN A 377 4.06 -34.73 22.79
N GLN A 378 3.93 -35.20 21.54
CA GLN A 378 3.93 -36.63 21.24
C GLN A 378 5.26 -37.30 21.63
N MET A 379 6.41 -36.67 21.34
CA MET A 379 7.71 -37.20 21.77
C MET A 379 7.80 -37.34 23.30
N ILE A 380 7.37 -36.32 24.04
CA ILE A 380 7.40 -36.35 25.52
C ILE A 380 6.53 -37.50 26.05
N ILE A 381 5.29 -37.62 25.55
CA ILE A 381 4.35 -38.67 25.95
C ILE A 381 4.93 -40.05 25.66
N GLN A 382 5.52 -40.25 24.48
CA GLN A 382 6.13 -41.54 24.12
C GLN A 382 7.30 -41.89 25.04
N THR A 383 8.12 -40.91 25.39
CA THR A 383 9.27 -41.11 26.29
C THR A 383 8.80 -41.51 27.70
N GLN A 384 7.77 -40.84 28.23
CA GLN A 384 7.17 -41.17 29.53
C GLN A 384 6.57 -42.58 29.54
N LYS A 385 5.87 -42.97 28.46
CA LYS A 385 5.30 -44.31 28.33
C LYS A 385 6.38 -45.40 28.40
N ASN A 386 7.46 -45.26 27.63
CA ASN A 386 8.54 -46.26 27.60
C ASN A 386 9.22 -46.41 28.97
N HIS A 387 9.42 -45.31 29.70
CA HIS A 387 9.98 -45.36 31.05
C HIS A 387 9.08 -46.11 32.03
N LEU A 388 7.77 -45.84 31.99
CA LEU A 388 6.79 -46.50 32.83
C LEU A 388 6.73 -48.01 32.57
N GLU A 389 6.77 -48.44 31.31
CA GLU A 389 6.80 -49.86 30.94
C GLU A 389 8.04 -50.58 31.49
N LYS A 390 9.22 -49.95 31.41
CA LYS A 390 10.47 -50.52 31.94
C LYS A 390 10.41 -50.71 33.47
N LEU A 391 9.87 -49.72 34.18
CA LEU A 391 9.73 -49.77 35.63
C LEU A 391 8.73 -50.87 36.05
N ASN A 392 7.61 -50.97 35.33
CA ASN A 392 6.60 -51.99 35.59
C ASN A 392 7.14 -53.42 35.35
N ASN A 393 7.90 -53.63 34.28
CA ASN A 393 8.52 -54.93 33.98
C ASN A 393 9.52 -55.37 35.05
N THR A 394 10.32 -54.43 35.57
CA THR A 394 11.28 -54.70 36.65
C THR A 394 10.56 -55.13 37.93
N LYS A 395 9.49 -54.41 38.30
CA LYS A 395 8.63 -54.76 39.44
C LYS A 395 8.03 -56.16 39.32
N ASN A 396 7.49 -56.53 38.16
CA ASN A 396 6.88 -57.85 37.94
C ASN A 396 7.89 -59.01 38.02
N LYS A 397 9.11 -58.80 37.51
CA LYS A 397 10.19 -59.77 37.62
C LYS A 397 10.56 -60.07 39.08
N PHE A 398 10.67 -59.03 39.92
CA PHE A 398 10.96 -59.19 41.35
C PHE A 398 9.95 -60.09 42.08
N PHE A 399 8.65 -59.78 41.96
CA PHE A 399 7.62 -60.55 42.65
C PHE A 399 7.62 -62.03 42.23
N SER A 400 7.96 -62.32 40.97
CA SER A 400 8.05 -63.68 40.46
C SER A 400 9.19 -64.47 41.12
N ILE A 401 10.35 -63.85 41.35
CA ILE A 401 11.52 -64.46 42.00
C ILE A 401 11.23 -64.70 43.48
N VAL A 402 10.71 -63.69 44.18
CA VAL A 402 10.32 -63.79 45.60
C VAL A 402 9.35 -64.95 45.82
N ALA A 403 8.30 -65.03 45.01
CA ALA A 403 7.27 -66.06 45.15
C ALA A 403 7.82 -67.46 44.92
N HIS A 404 8.71 -67.65 43.94
CA HIS A 404 9.29 -68.95 43.64
C HIS A 404 10.22 -69.44 44.75
N ASP A 405 11.15 -68.59 45.18
CA ASP A 405 12.23 -69.01 46.07
C ASP A 405 11.76 -69.16 47.52
N LEU A 406 10.71 -68.44 47.93
CA LEU A 406 10.15 -68.54 49.30
C LEU A 406 9.27 -69.79 49.43
N LYS A 407 8.57 -70.16 48.35
CA LYS A 407 7.63 -71.28 48.34
C LYS A 407 8.32 -72.63 48.53
N SER A 408 9.53 -72.79 47.99
CA SER A 408 10.29 -74.05 48.09
C SER A 408 10.64 -74.45 49.53
N PRO A 409 11.34 -73.63 50.35
CA PRO A 409 11.68 -73.98 51.72
C PRO A 409 10.44 -74.02 52.63
N LEU A 410 9.44 -73.17 52.40
CA LEU A 410 8.17 -73.23 53.15
C LEU A 410 7.42 -74.55 52.90
N ASN A 411 7.40 -75.04 51.65
CA ASN A 411 6.83 -76.34 51.32
C ASN A 411 7.64 -77.48 51.96
N SER A 412 8.97 -77.42 51.94
CA SER A 412 9.81 -78.43 52.60
C SER A 412 9.60 -78.44 54.12
N LEU A 413 9.52 -77.26 54.74
CA LEU A 413 9.22 -77.12 56.16
C LEU A 413 7.85 -77.72 56.48
N LYS A 414 6.83 -77.39 55.68
CA LYS A 414 5.49 -77.96 55.80
C LYS A 414 5.52 -79.48 55.69
N SER A 415 6.23 -80.03 54.70
CA SER A 415 6.35 -81.49 54.54
C SER A 415 7.02 -82.15 55.74
N PHE A 416 8.10 -81.58 56.28
CA PHE A 416 8.74 -82.13 57.47
C PHE A 416 7.83 -82.04 58.71
N THR A 417 7.10 -80.94 58.89
CA THR A 417 6.15 -80.81 60.01
C THR A 417 4.96 -81.74 59.86
N ASP A 418 4.44 -81.93 58.64
CA ASP A 418 3.34 -82.85 58.35
C ASP A 418 3.77 -84.30 58.65
N ILE A 419 4.93 -84.73 58.14
CA ILE A 419 5.47 -86.07 58.37
C ILE A 419 5.71 -86.31 59.87
N LEU A 420 6.33 -85.35 60.57
CA LEU A 420 6.54 -85.43 62.02
C LEU A 420 5.22 -85.54 62.79
N SER A 421 4.20 -84.80 62.39
CA SER A 421 2.89 -84.79 63.06
C SER A 421 2.13 -86.10 62.84
N ASP A 422 2.08 -86.59 61.60
CA ASP A 422 1.25 -87.73 61.19
C ASP A 422 1.81 -89.08 61.65
N HIS A 423 3.13 -89.14 61.87
CA HIS A 423 3.85 -90.39 62.17
C HIS A 423 4.69 -90.33 63.47
N PHE A 424 4.41 -89.36 64.35
CA PHE A 424 5.18 -89.09 65.56
C PHE A 424 5.46 -90.34 66.41
N ASP A 425 4.41 -91.13 66.71
CA ASP A 425 4.50 -92.31 67.58
C ASP A 425 5.31 -93.47 66.96
N SER A 426 5.54 -93.44 65.64
CA SER A 426 6.26 -94.50 64.91
C SER A 426 7.74 -94.21 64.70
N PHE A 427 8.20 -93.00 65.05
CA PHE A 427 9.59 -92.58 64.87
C PHE A 427 10.47 -92.91 66.06
N SER A 428 11.71 -93.31 65.78
CA SER A 428 12.72 -93.43 66.81
C SER A 428 13.13 -92.03 67.33
N LYS A 429 13.75 -91.97 68.51
CA LYS A 429 14.37 -90.72 69.00
C LYS A 429 15.40 -90.16 68.01
N GLU A 430 16.01 -91.00 67.19
CA GLU A 430 17.01 -90.59 66.19
C GLU A 430 16.34 -89.96 64.96
N ASP A 431 15.21 -90.51 64.51
CA ASP A 431 14.41 -89.95 63.41
C ASP A 431 13.85 -88.57 63.77
N ILE A 432 13.28 -88.42 64.98
CA ILE A 432 12.78 -87.14 65.47
C ILE A 432 13.90 -86.10 65.53
N LYS A 433 15.10 -86.51 65.97
CA LYS A 433 16.28 -85.63 66.00
C LYS A 433 16.72 -85.21 64.58
N ASN A 434 16.68 -86.13 63.62
CA ASN A 434 17.02 -85.85 62.23
C ASN A 434 16.02 -84.87 61.59
N PHE A 435 14.71 -85.10 61.72
CA PHE A 435 13.69 -84.16 61.24
C PHE A 435 13.76 -82.80 61.95
N SER A 436 14.02 -82.78 63.25
CA SER A 436 14.22 -81.52 63.99
C SER A 436 15.42 -80.73 63.45
N ASN A 437 16.52 -81.41 63.11
CA ASN A 437 17.68 -80.78 62.47
C ASN A 437 17.36 -80.27 61.05
N GLU A 438 16.61 -81.02 60.26
CA GLU A 438 16.17 -80.61 58.92
C GLU A 438 15.22 -79.40 58.96
N ILE A 439 14.25 -79.38 59.89
CA ILE A 439 13.38 -78.21 60.12
C ILE A 439 14.22 -77.01 60.56
N LYS A 440 15.12 -77.19 61.54
CA LYS A 440 16.00 -76.10 61.99
C LYS A 440 16.83 -75.53 60.84
N THR A 441 17.33 -76.39 59.96
CA THR A 441 18.08 -75.99 58.77
C THR A 441 17.19 -75.26 57.77
N SER A 442 15.99 -75.76 57.49
CA SER A 442 15.02 -75.14 56.57
C SER A 442 14.51 -73.78 57.06
N VAL A 443 14.19 -73.65 58.36
CA VAL A 443 13.84 -72.36 58.99
C VAL A 443 15.00 -71.38 58.87
N GLY A 444 16.22 -71.82 59.23
CA GLY A 444 17.41 -70.98 59.13
C GLY A 444 17.67 -70.47 57.71
N ASN A 445 17.45 -71.33 56.70
CA ASN A 445 17.56 -70.94 55.29
C ASN A 445 16.46 -69.97 54.85
N THR A 446 15.23 -70.13 55.35
CA THR A 446 14.10 -69.23 55.06
C THR A 446 14.33 -67.83 55.66
N ILE A 447 14.81 -67.75 56.89
CA ILE A 447 15.15 -66.47 57.54
C ILE A 447 16.23 -65.75 56.75
N LYS A 448 17.33 -66.44 56.41
CA LYS A 448 18.41 -65.87 55.57
C LYS A 448 17.89 -65.36 54.22
N MET A 449 16.94 -66.08 53.61
CA MET A 449 16.32 -65.63 52.37
C MET A 449 15.47 -64.37 52.56
N ALA A 450 14.66 -64.31 53.61
CA ALA A 450 13.86 -63.13 53.94
C ALA A 450 14.75 -61.90 54.19
N ASP A 451 15.85 -62.06 54.92
CA ASP A 451 16.82 -60.98 55.16
C ASP A 451 17.44 -60.48 53.84
N ASN A 452 17.84 -61.40 52.96
CA ASN A 452 18.36 -61.05 51.63
C ASN A 452 17.33 -60.29 50.78
N LEU A 453 16.05 -60.67 50.86
CA LEU A 453 14.97 -60.00 50.14
C LEU A 453 14.68 -58.59 50.68
N ILE A 454 14.67 -58.42 52.00
CA ILE A 454 14.49 -57.11 52.64
C ILE A 454 15.62 -56.17 52.23
N ASN A 455 16.87 -56.65 52.27
CA ASN A 455 18.02 -55.86 51.87
C ASN A 455 17.94 -55.47 50.39
N TRP A 456 17.56 -56.39 49.50
CA TRP A 456 17.37 -56.08 48.08
C TRP A 456 16.24 -55.06 47.83
N ALA A 457 15.11 -55.20 48.52
CA ALA A 457 13.98 -54.28 48.39
C ALA A 457 14.33 -52.87 48.86
N ARG A 458 15.10 -52.75 49.97
CA ARG A 458 15.61 -51.46 50.44
C ARG A 458 16.52 -50.80 49.40
N ILE A 459 17.44 -51.56 48.80
CA ILE A 459 18.34 -51.05 47.74
C ILE A 459 17.54 -50.51 46.55
N GLN A 460 16.50 -51.22 46.11
CA GLN A 460 15.65 -50.78 44.99
C GLN A 460 14.76 -49.57 45.30
N MET A 461 14.42 -49.35 46.57
CA MET A 461 13.61 -48.21 47.00
C MET A 461 14.45 -46.95 47.25
N GLU A 462 15.77 -46.99 46.96
CA GLU A 462 16.75 -45.94 47.31
C GLU A 462 16.73 -45.57 48.82
N ASP A 463 16.18 -46.46 49.66
CA ASP A 463 15.95 -46.26 51.10
C ASP A 463 17.01 -47.01 51.94
N VAL A 464 18.26 -46.98 51.46
CA VAL A 464 19.43 -47.53 52.17
C VAL A 464 20.32 -46.36 52.58
N SER A 465 20.22 -45.95 53.84
CA SER A 465 21.28 -45.14 54.44
C SER A 465 22.56 -45.99 54.54
N VAL A 466 23.66 -45.45 54.03
CA VAL A 466 24.99 -46.04 54.16
C VAL A 466 25.73 -45.26 55.25
N ASP A 467 25.84 -45.85 56.44
CA ASP A 467 26.49 -45.20 57.58
C ASP A 467 27.98 -45.54 57.58
N LYS A 468 28.74 -44.83 56.73
CA LYS A 468 30.18 -45.06 56.58
C LYS A 468 30.94 -44.63 57.83
N ILE A 469 31.76 -45.51 58.37
CA ILE A 469 32.71 -45.24 59.44
C ILE A 469 34.14 -45.58 59.00
N THR A 470 35.13 -44.88 59.55
CA THR A 470 36.53 -45.28 59.39
C THR A 470 36.83 -46.42 60.34
N LEU A 471 37.09 -47.61 59.81
CA LEU A 471 37.38 -48.81 60.58
C LEU A 471 38.73 -49.42 60.18
N ASN A 472 39.35 -50.15 61.10
CA ASN A 472 40.52 -50.98 60.82
C ASN A 472 40.04 -52.36 60.34
N VAL A 473 40.47 -52.77 59.15
CA VAL A 473 40.07 -54.05 58.53
C VAL A 473 40.37 -55.23 59.44
N ALA A 474 41.51 -55.22 60.14
CA ALA A 474 41.87 -56.30 61.05
C ALA A 474 40.85 -56.45 62.19
N GLU A 475 40.37 -55.34 62.77
CA GLU A 475 39.42 -55.34 63.89
C GLU A 475 38.04 -55.88 63.48
N SER A 476 37.55 -55.53 62.28
CA SER A 476 36.27 -56.03 61.77
C SER A 476 36.35 -57.49 61.28
N VAL A 477 37.49 -57.91 60.75
CA VAL A 477 37.66 -59.26 60.20
C VAL A 477 37.95 -60.30 61.28
N GLN A 478 38.67 -59.96 62.34
CA GLN A 478 39.07 -60.92 63.38
C GLN A 478 37.90 -61.69 64.02
N PRO A 479 36.79 -61.05 64.45
CA PRO A 479 35.63 -61.75 64.98
C PRO A 479 35.01 -62.72 63.97
N ILE A 480 34.93 -62.31 62.70
CA ILE A 480 34.40 -63.15 61.62
C ILE A 480 35.33 -64.34 61.38
N TYR A 481 36.64 -64.11 61.27
CA TYR A 481 37.63 -65.17 61.11
C TYR A 481 37.55 -66.20 62.23
N ALA A 482 37.48 -65.78 63.50
CA ALA A 482 37.38 -66.69 64.64
C ALA A 482 36.13 -67.58 64.57
N LEU A 483 34.99 -67.02 64.16
CA LEU A 483 33.75 -67.78 63.96
C LEU A 483 33.88 -68.78 62.82
N TYR A 484 34.36 -68.34 61.65
CA TYR A 484 34.46 -69.16 60.45
C TYR A 484 35.59 -70.17 60.50
N ARG A 485 36.64 -69.95 61.30
CA ARG A 485 37.67 -70.95 61.60
C ARG A 485 37.09 -72.19 62.28
N ASN A 486 36.15 -71.99 63.22
CA ASN A 486 35.43 -73.08 63.88
C ASN A 486 34.48 -73.82 62.93
N ILE A 487 33.97 -73.14 61.89
CA ILE A 487 33.11 -73.77 60.87
C ILE A 487 33.99 -74.56 59.88
N ALA A 488 35.09 -73.98 59.42
CA ALA A 488 36.06 -74.61 58.52
C ALA A 488 36.69 -75.86 59.16
N SER A 489 37.05 -75.81 60.45
CA SER A 489 37.65 -76.96 61.15
C SER A 489 36.71 -78.17 61.26
N LYS A 490 35.39 -77.95 61.33
CA LYS A 490 34.41 -79.05 61.30
C LYS A 490 34.41 -79.81 59.96
N LYS A 491 34.84 -79.14 58.89
CA LYS A 491 35.00 -79.71 57.54
C LYS A 491 36.46 -80.05 57.22
N ASP A 492 37.34 -80.03 58.22
CA ASP A 492 38.77 -80.31 58.07
C ASP A 492 39.44 -79.39 57.03
N ILE A 493 39.05 -78.11 56.99
CA ILE A 493 39.61 -77.07 56.11
C ILE A 493 40.55 -76.17 56.91
N ASP A 494 41.76 -75.95 56.40
CA ASP A 494 42.73 -75.02 56.97
C ASP A 494 42.43 -73.58 56.54
N LEU A 495 41.94 -72.76 57.48
CA LEU A 495 41.61 -71.34 57.25
C LEU A 495 42.74 -70.43 57.77
N LYS A 496 43.50 -69.86 56.84
CA LYS A 496 44.64 -68.96 57.10
C LYS A 496 44.24 -67.50 57.09
N LEU A 497 44.85 -66.71 57.98
CA LEU A 497 44.65 -65.27 58.08
C LEU A 497 45.97 -64.54 57.87
N GLU A 498 46.02 -63.63 56.90
CA GLU A 498 47.20 -62.78 56.62
C GLU A 498 46.74 -61.33 56.37
N ILE A 499 46.63 -60.54 57.44
CA ILE A 499 46.18 -59.14 57.37
C ILE A 499 47.25 -58.24 57.98
N GLY A 500 47.67 -57.21 57.26
CA GLY A 500 48.60 -56.20 57.75
C GLY A 500 48.03 -55.37 58.90
N GLU A 501 48.90 -54.95 59.83
CA GLU A 501 48.50 -54.04 60.92
C GLU A 501 48.24 -52.63 60.34
N ASN A 502 47.13 -51.99 60.76
CA ASN A 502 46.71 -50.62 60.37
C ASN A 502 46.18 -50.41 58.93
N LEU A 503 45.43 -51.34 58.36
CA LEU A 503 44.66 -51.10 57.13
C LEU A 503 43.32 -50.43 57.46
N LYS A 504 43.16 -49.14 57.14
CA LYS A 504 41.93 -48.37 57.40
C LYS A 504 41.12 -48.10 56.14
N ILE A 505 39.80 -48.27 56.21
CA ILE A 505 38.84 -48.01 55.12
C ILE A 505 37.61 -47.26 55.65
N CYS A 506 36.94 -46.49 54.79
CA CYS A 506 35.71 -45.76 55.11
C CYS A 506 34.49 -46.45 54.48
N VAL A 507 33.81 -47.29 55.25
CA VAL A 507 32.69 -48.11 54.76
C VAL A 507 31.65 -48.32 55.85
N ASP A 508 30.44 -48.71 55.48
CA ASP A 508 29.45 -49.22 56.43
C ASP A 508 29.93 -50.57 56.97
N GLN A 509 30.14 -50.62 58.29
CA GLN A 509 30.66 -51.81 58.97
C GLN A 509 29.74 -53.03 58.75
N ASN A 510 28.43 -52.87 58.87
CA ASN A 510 27.48 -53.99 58.75
C ASN A 510 27.48 -54.57 57.34
N GLN A 511 27.56 -53.71 56.33
CA GLN A 511 27.64 -54.10 54.92
C GLN A 511 28.95 -54.80 54.60
N LEU A 512 30.08 -54.27 55.08
CA LEU A 512 31.39 -54.91 54.93
C LEU A 512 31.39 -56.30 55.57
N GLU A 513 30.94 -56.40 56.82
CA GLU A 513 30.88 -57.69 57.52
C GLU A 513 29.93 -58.67 56.81
N PHE A 514 28.82 -58.20 56.23
CA PHE A 514 27.93 -59.03 55.41
C PHE A 514 28.67 -59.59 54.21
N VAL A 515 29.42 -58.76 53.47
CA VAL A 515 30.22 -59.19 52.32
C VAL A 515 31.20 -60.27 52.76
N ILE A 516 32.03 -60.00 53.78
CA ILE A 516 33.08 -60.92 54.23
C ILE A 516 32.49 -62.25 54.72
N ARG A 517 31.41 -62.23 55.50
CA ARG A 517 30.72 -63.46 55.94
C ARG A 517 30.20 -64.27 54.75
N ASN A 518 29.63 -63.63 53.74
CA ASN A 518 29.12 -64.32 52.55
C ASN A 518 30.26 -64.92 51.71
N LEU A 519 31.35 -64.19 51.51
CA LEU A 519 32.50 -64.67 50.76
C LEU A 519 33.17 -65.87 51.45
N LEU A 520 33.42 -65.79 52.77
CA LEU A 520 33.98 -66.90 53.54
C LEU A 520 33.04 -68.12 53.59
N ASN A 521 31.74 -67.89 53.72
CA ASN A 521 30.77 -68.97 53.71
C ASN A 521 30.76 -69.70 52.35
N ASN A 522 30.86 -68.94 51.24
CA ASN A 522 30.98 -69.53 49.91
C ASN A 522 32.30 -70.31 49.75
N ALA A 523 33.42 -69.75 50.18
CA ALA A 523 34.72 -70.43 50.14
C ALA A 523 34.68 -71.78 50.88
N ILE A 524 34.16 -71.82 52.11
CA ILE A 524 34.02 -73.07 52.90
C ILE A 524 33.08 -74.07 52.21
N LYS A 525 31.97 -73.56 51.67
CA LYS A 525 30.96 -74.38 50.99
C LYS A 525 31.54 -75.11 49.76
N PHE A 526 32.38 -74.44 48.98
CA PHE A 526 32.89 -74.97 47.70
C PHE A 526 34.29 -75.60 47.79
N THR A 527 34.91 -75.57 48.97
CA THR A 527 36.17 -76.27 49.28
C THR A 527 35.90 -77.69 49.78
N LYS A 528 36.72 -78.67 49.34
CA LYS A 528 36.62 -80.07 49.79
C LYS A 528 37.32 -80.25 51.17
N ARG A 529 37.05 -81.36 51.86
CA ARG A 529 37.76 -81.72 53.11
C ARG A 529 39.28 -81.79 52.87
N GLY A 530 40.07 -81.30 53.82
CA GLY A 530 41.53 -81.18 53.69
C GLY A 530 41.99 -79.99 52.83
N GLY A 531 41.06 -79.15 52.37
CA GLY A 531 41.36 -77.97 51.56
C GLY A 531 41.90 -76.79 52.37
N VAL A 532 42.27 -75.72 51.67
CA VAL A 532 42.87 -74.51 52.24
C VAL A 532 42.11 -73.29 51.76
N ILE A 533 41.79 -72.41 52.70
CA ILE A 533 41.20 -71.09 52.43
C ILE A 533 42.11 -70.04 53.04
N LYS A 534 42.40 -68.98 52.29
CA LYS A 534 43.21 -67.85 52.73
C LYS A 534 42.38 -66.58 52.71
N LEU A 535 42.24 -65.95 53.88
CA LEU A 535 41.71 -64.61 54.02
C LEU A 535 42.89 -63.65 54.22
N SER A 536 43.09 -62.73 53.29
CA SER A 536 44.18 -61.77 53.37
C SER A 536 43.71 -60.36 53.06
N ALA A 537 44.46 -59.37 53.56
CA ALA A 537 44.23 -57.99 53.18
C ALA A 537 45.56 -57.26 53.03
N GLN A 538 45.69 -56.48 51.97
CA GLN A 538 46.90 -55.78 51.58
C GLN A 538 46.59 -54.36 51.09
N GLU A 539 47.56 -53.47 51.23
CA GLU A 539 47.52 -52.16 50.61
C GLU A 539 48.01 -52.26 49.15
N LEU A 540 47.24 -51.71 48.23
CA LEU A 540 47.54 -51.64 46.80
C LEU A 540 47.37 -50.19 46.34
N ASN A 541 48.47 -49.44 46.30
CA ASN A 541 48.48 -47.99 46.06
C ASN A 541 47.58 -47.27 47.09
N ASP A 542 46.61 -46.46 46.63
CA ASP A 542 45.66 -45.73 47.49
C ASP A 542 44.43 -46.55 47.89
N LYS A 543 44.45 -47.88 47.69
CA LYS A 543 43.33 -48.78 48.01
C LYS A 543 43.76 -49.88 48.98
N VAL A 544 42.80 -50.35 49.78
CA VAL A 544 42.92 -51.57 50.58
C VAL A 544 42.17 -52.68 49.87
N GLU A 545 42.87 -53.77 49.56
CA GLU A 545 42.33 -54.95 48.89
C GLU A 545 42.18 -56.09 49.91
N ILE A 546 40.95 -56.57 50.10
CA ILE A 546 40.62 -57.74 50.92
C ILE A 546 40.37 -58.92 49.96
N ILE A 547 41.04 -60.04 50.20
CA ILE A 547 41.09 -61.19 49.30
C ILE A 547 40.63 -62.45 50.06
N VAL A 548 39.65 -63.14 49.50
CA VAL A 548 39.25 -64.50 49.92
C VAL A 548 39.63 -65.46 48.81
N GLU A 549 40.58 -66.34 49.08
CA GLU A 549 41.08 -67.35 48.15
C GLU A 549 40.80 -68.75 48.68
N ASP A 550 40.25 -69.62 47.84
CA ASP A 550 40.02 -71.03 48.13
C ASP A 550 40.60 -71.93 47.04
N ASN A 551 41.00 -73.15 47.41
CA ASN A 551 41.42 -74.20 46.47
C ASN A 551 40.29 -75.19 46.13
N GLY A 552 39.05 -74.71 46.16
CA GLY A 552 37.85 -75.51 45.94
C GLY A 552 37.61 -75.87 44.47
N VAL A 553 36.36 -76.20 44.16
CA VAL A 553 35.95 -76.68 42.82
C VAL A 553 36.02 -75.60 41.73
N GLY A 554 36.15 -74.33 42.08
CA GLY A 554 36.14 -73.21 41.13
C GLY A 554 34.84 -73.06 40.33
N MET A 555 34.81 -72.09 39.40
CA MET A 555 33.66 -71.76 38.57
C MET A 555 34.03 -71.80 37.07
N PRO A 556 33.23 -72.49 36.23
CA PRO A 556 33.33 -72.38 34.76
C PRO A 556 33.03 -70.95 34.27
N ASP A 557 33.62 -70.52 33.16
CA ASP A 557 33.45 -69.17 32.61
C ASP A 557 31.98 -68.80 32.32
N GLN A 558 31.16 -69.78 31.90
CA GLN A 558 29.72 -69.60 31.69
C GLN A 558 28.96 -69.20 32.97
N ILE A 559 29.44 -69.66 34.13
CA ILE A 559 28.86 -69.32 35.43
C ILE A 559 29.40 -67.95 35.87
N LYS A 560 30.70 -67.71 35.70
CA LYS A 560 31.41 -66.45 36.04
C LYS A 560 30.73 -65.20 35.45
N GLU A 561 30.28 -65.25 34.19
CA GLU A 561 29.59 -64.13 33.52
C GLU A 561 28.18 -63.81 34.06
N ASN A 562 27.60 -64.72 34.85
CA ASN A 562 26.22 -64.65 35.30
C ASN A 562 26.07 -64.64 36.82
N VAL A 563 27.15 -64.76 37.60
CA VAL A 563 27.12 -64.82 39.08
C VAL A 563 26.48 -63.60 39.74
N PHE A 564 26.55 -62.43 39.10
CA PHE A 564 25.95 -61.18 39.59
C PHE A 564 24.57 -60.86 38.98
N LYS A 565 24.07 -61.68 38.04
CA LYS A 565 22.79 -61.44 37.37
C LYS A 565 21.67 -62.19 38.07
N LEU A 566 20.53 -61.52 38.25
CA LEU A 566 19.29 -62.10 38.80
C LEU A 566 18.76 -63.34 38.05
N GLU A 567 19.20 -63.56 36.80
CA GLU A 567 18.64 -64.57 35.90
C GLU A 567 19.36 -65.93 35.95
N SER A 568 20.41 -66.10 36.77
CA SER A 568 21.13 -67.37 36.89
C SER A 568 20.40 -68.36 37.82
N LYS A 569 19.59 -69.27 37.26
CA LYS A 569 18.86 -70.34 37.99
C LYS A 569 19.74 -71.46 38.57
N HIS A 570 21.06 -71.29 38.64
CA HIS A 570 22.00 -72.36 38.96
C HIS A 570 22.67 -72.12 40.32
N SER A 571 21.95 -72.33 41.43
CA SER A 571 22.62 -72.53 42.72
C SER A 571 23.34 -73.87 42.69
N ILE A 572 24.66 -73.84 42.55
CA ILE A 572 25.51 -75.04 42.64
C ILE A 572 25.49 -75.54 44.10
N ARG A 573 25.29 -76.84 44.29
CA ARG A 573 25.40 -77.47 45.60
C ARG A 573 26.87 -77.42 46.06
N GLY A 574 27.09 -77.16 47.34
CA GLY A 574 28.42 -77.23 47.94
C GLY A 574 28.99 -78.64 47.89
N THR A 575 30.26 -78.78 48.24
CA THR A 575 30.98 -80.07 48.16
C THR A 575 30.41 -81.14 49.11
N GLU A 576 29.61 -80.75 50.10
CA GLU A 576 28.87 -81.66 51.01
C GLU A 576 27.35 -81.51 50.90
N GLY A 577 26.85 -80.91 49.80
CA GLY A 577 25.42 -80.78 49.53
C GLY A 577 24.77 -79.51 50.05
N GLU A 578 25.54 -78.53 50.54
CA GLU A 578 25.02 -77.27 51.06
C GLU A 578 24.27 -76.48 49.97
N THR A 579 23.10 -75.94 50.28
CA THR A 579 22.29 -75.13 49.36
C THR A 579 22.53 -73.63 49.58
N GLY A 580 22.44 -72.83 48.53
CA GLY A 580 22.58 -71.37 48.59
C GLY A 580 21.38 -70.70 47.95
N THR A 581 21.09 -69.45 48.31
CA THR A 581 19.95 -68.69 47.78
C THR A 581 20.24 -68.02 46.44
N GLY A 582 21.48 -68.06 45.93
CA GLY A 582 21.90 -67.38 44.69
C GLY A 582 22.00 -65.85 44.79
N LEU A 583 21.34 -65.23 45.76
CA LEU A 583 21.30 -63.76 45.95
C LEU A 583 22.51 -63.19 46.70
N GLY A 584 23.29 -64.03 47.39
CA GLY A 584 24.37 -63.57 48.28
C GLY A 584 25.48 -62.80 47.58
N LEU A 585 25.98 -63.28 46.44
CA LEU A 585 27.06 -62.62 45.69
C LEU A 585 26.60 -61.34 44.98
N MET A 586 25.38 -61.32 44.48
CA MET A 586 24.76 -60.10 43.94
C MET A 586 24.63 -59.03 45.02
N LEU A 587 24.14 -59.37 46.23
CA LEU A 587 24.08 -58.42 47.34
C LEU A 587 25.48 -57.97 47.79
N CYS A 588 26.49 -58.83 47.70
CA CYS A 588 27.87 -58.42 47.95
C CYS A 588 28.32 -57.36 46.94
N GLN A 589 28.01 -57.52 45.65
CA GLN A 589 28.33 -56.52 44.63
C GLN A 589 27.63 -55.19 44.91
N GLU A 590 26.34 -55.20 45.24
CA GLU A 590 25.58 -53.98 45.53
C GLU A 590 26.11 -53.27 46.78
N PHE A 591 26.41 -54.00 47.86
CA PHE A 591 26.99 -53.39 49.07
C PHE A 591 28.41 -52.87 48.84
N VAL A 592 29.22 -53.55 48.05
CA VAL A 592 30.55 -53.02 47.67
C VAL A 592 30.38 -51.74 46.84
N ASN A 593 29.46 -51.71 45.87
CA ASN A 593 29.19 -50.52 45.05
C ASN A 593 28.64 -49.34 45.88
N LEU A 594 27.72 -49.58 46.82
CA LEU A 594 27.19 -48.56 47.74
C LEU A 594 28.28 -47.97 48.65
N ASN A 595 29.31 -48.76 48.94
CA ASN A 595 30.51 -48.31 49.65
C ASN A 595 31.59 -47.76 48.72
N GLU A 596 31.27 -47.48 47.45
CA GLU A 596 32.20 -46.95 46.43
C GLU A 596 33.42 -47.88 46.19
N GLY A 597 33.28 -49.17 46.49
CA GLY A 597 34.30 -50.17 46.26
C GLY A 597 34.16 -50.91 44.93
N GLU A 598 35.12 -51.79 44.66
CA GLU A 598 35.16 -52.67 43.49
C GLU A 598 35.24 -54.13 43.95
N LEU A 599 34.42 -55.02 43.37
CA LEU A 599 34.48 -56.47 43.62
C LEU A 599 34.87 -57.20 42.33
N LEU A 600 35.90 -58.03 42.41
CA LEU A 600 36.47 -58.81 41.32
C LEU A 600 36.48 -60.30 41.68
N ILE A 601 36.18 -61.16 40.70
CA ILE A 601 36.22 -62.61 40.85
C ILE A 601 37.15 -63.19 39.80
N ASP A 602 38.14 -63.94 40.26
CA ASP A 602 38.96 -64.82 39.44
C ASP A 602 38.74 -66.26 39.89
N SER A 603 38.46 -67.17 38.96
CA SER A 603 38.09 -68.54 39.27
C SER A 603 38.35 -69.45 38.08
N GLU A 604 38.94 -70.61 38.33
CA GLU A 604 39.17 -71.63 37.32
C GLU A 604 38.64 -72.98 37.83
N GLU A 605 37.95 -73.71 36.95
CA GLU A 605 37.36 -75.00 37.30
C GLU A 605 38.43 -75.97 37.81
N ASN A 606 38.16 -76.58 38.97
CA ASN A 606 39.04 -77.48 39.74
C ASN A 606 40.35 -76.87 40.26
N LYS A 607 40.55 -75.56 40.18
CA LYS A 607 41.72 -74.87 40.77
C LYS A 607 41.37 -73.98 41.95
N GLY A 608 40.11 -73.53 42.05
CA GLY A 608 39.62 -72.71 43.16
C GLY A 608 39.09 -71.34 42.73
N THR A 609 38.82 -70.48 43.70
CA THR A 609 38.28 -69.13 43.47
C THR A 609 39.02 -68.10 44.32
N THR A 610 39.35 -66.97 43.71
CA THR A 610 39.87 -65.77 44.37
C THR A 610 38.89 -64.62 44.18
N ILE A 611 38.31 -64.12 45.27
CA ILE A 611 37.43 -62.94 45.26
C ILE A 611 38.17 -61.79 45.94
N LYS A 612 38.28 -60.65 45.24
CA LYS A 612 38.95 -59.44 45.71
C LYS A 612 37.94 -58.32 45.84
N ILE A 613 37.87 -57.69 47.00
CA ILE A 613 37.11 -56.46 47.22
C ILE A 613 38.08 -55.32 47.55
N ARG A 614 37.88 -54.17 46.92
CA ARG A 614 38.77 -53.01 47.02
C ARG A 614 38.00 -51.79 47.50
N PHE A 615 38.53 -51.10 48.49
CA PHE A 615 38.02 -49.83 48.96
C PHE A 615 39.15 -48.81 49.00
N ASP A 616 38.81 -47.53 48.91
CA ASP A 616 39.79 -46.46 49.06
C ASP A 616 40.33 -46.45 50.50
N LYS A 617 41.64 -46.26 50.61
CA LYS A 617 42.33 -46.19 51.90
C LYS A 617 41.89 -44.92 52.63
N ALA A 618 41.41 -45.07 53.86
CA ALA A 618 41.11 -43.93 54.72
C ALA A 618 42.42 -43.35 55.30
N LEU A 619 42.56 -42.03 55.23
CA LEU A 619 43.70 -41.28 55.76
C LEU A 619 43.78 -41.34 57.29
#